data_AF-A0A2N6FZC5-F1
#
_entry.id   AF-A0A2N6FZC5-F1
#
_cell.length_a   1.000
_cell.length_b   1.000
_cell.length_c   1.000
_cell.angle_alpha   90.00
_cell.angle_beta   90.00
_cell.angle_gamma   90.00
#
_symmetry.space_group_name_H-M   'P 1'
#
loop_
_entity.id
_entity.type
_entity.pdbx_description
1 polymer ?
#
loop_
_entity_poly.entity_id
_entity_poly.type
_entity_poly.pdbx_seq_one_letter_code
_entity_poly.pdbx_strand_id
1 'polypeptide(L)'
;MDLMAIAQSTVKIILLLALPSLLVSMVIGLLISVFQAVTQISDAALAFVPKVIFVSVFILISLPWIGDNVSTYTIELWNMILMFGNNG
;
A
#
# COMPACT_ATOMS: atom_id res chain seq x y z
N MET A 1 4.39 -23.90 -21.68
CA MET A 1 4.22 -24.14 -20.22
C MET A 1 4.75 -22.97 -19.40
N ASP A 2 5.29 -21.95 -20.04
CA ASP A 2 6.06 -20.87 -19.39
C ASP A 2 5.18 -19.71 -18.92
N LEU A 3 4.05 -19.44 -19.59
CA LEU A 3 3.15 -18.35 -19.20
C LEU A 3 2.51 -18.57 -17.82
N MET A 4 2.13 -19.81 -17.49
CA MET A 4 1.62 -20.14 -16.15
C MET A 4 2.71 -20.07 -15.08
N ALA A 5 3.95 -20.45 -15.40
CA ALA A 5 5.07 -20.33 -14.48
C ALA A 5 5.44 -18.86 -14.20
N ILE A 6 5.43 -18.02 -15.23
CA ILE A 6 5.64 -16.57 -15.12
C ILE A 6 4.52 -15.94 -14.31
N ALA A 7 3.25 -16.21 -14.64
CA ALA A 7 2.10 -15.69 -13.90
C ALA A 7 2.13 -16.11 -12.42
N GLN A 8 2.48 -17.37 -12.13
CA GLN A 8 2.59 -17.85 -10.76
C GLN A 8 3.76 -17.19 -10.00
N SER A 9 4.90 -16.96 -10.66
CA SER A 9 6.05 -16.28 -10.06
C SER A 9 5.77 -14.80 -9.80
N THR A 10 5.12 -14.12 -10.74
CA THR A 10 4.68 -12.72 -10.60
C THR A 10 3.69 -12.57 -9.45
N VAL A 11 2.66 -13.41 -9.37
CA VAL A 11 1.71 -13.40 -8.23
C VAL A 11 2.45 -13.62 -6.91
N LYS A 12 3.43 -14.52 -6.87
CA LYS A 12 4.20 -14.81 -5.66
C LYS A 12 5.04 -13.61 -5.19
N ILE A 13 5.64 -12.88 -6.12
CA ILE A 13 6.44 -11.68 -5.84
C ILE A 13 5.52 -10.53 -5.37
N ILE A 14 4.42 -10.28 -6.08
CA ILE A 14 3.41 -9.30 -5.68
C ILE A 14 2.89 -9.59 -4.28
N LEU A 15 2.60 -10.86 -3.98
CA LEU A 15 2.07 -11.28 -2.68
C LEU A 15 3.12 -11.12 -1.58
N LEU A 16 4.40 -11.42 -1.85
CA LEU A 16 5.50 -11.19 -0.91
C LEU A 16 5.72 -9.70 -0.60
N LEU A 17 5.56 -8.83 -1.61
CA LEU A 17 5.66 -7.37 -1.47
C LEU A 17 4.42 -6.76 -0.79
N ALA A 18 3.24 -7.28 -1.10
CA ALA A 18 1.95 -6.86 -0.54
C ALA A 18 1.67 -7.40 0.88
N LEU A 19 2.46 -8.34 1.39
CA LEU A 19 2.36 -8.81 2.77
C LEU A 19 2.80 -7.77 3.83
N PRO A 20 4.02 -7.22 3.80
CA PRO A 20 4.47 -6.23 4.79
C PRO A 20 3.66 -4.93 4.72
N SER A 21 3.39 -4.52 3.48
CA SER A 21 2.36 -3.59 3.04
C SER A 21 1.02 -3.64 3.79
N LEU A 22 0.33 -4.79 3.68
CA LEU A 22 -1.00 -4.99 4.25
C LEU A 22 -0.95 -4.95 5.77
N LEU A 23 0.09 -5.55 6.37
CA LEU A 23 0.30 -5.50 7.82
C LEU A 23 0.45 -4.07 8.34
N VAL A 24 1.27 -3.25 7.69
CA VAL A 24 1.49 -1.85 8.09
C VAL A 24 0.20 -1.03 7.95
N SER A 25 -0.50 -1.16 6.82
CA SER A 25 -1.77 -0.45 6.60
C SER A 25 -2.88 -0.89 7.57
N MET A 26 -2.95 -2.17 7.92
CA MET A 26 -3.88 -2.68 8.94
C MET A 26 -3.60 -2.08 10.31
N VAL A 27 -2.35 -2.10 10.78
CA VAL A 27 -1.98 -1.59 12.11
C VAL A 27 -2.33 -0.11 12.23
N ILE A 28 -2.02 0.67 11.20
CA ILE A 28 -2.29 2.10 11.25
C ILE A 28 -3.79 2.41 11.09
N GLY A 29 -4.50 1.68 10.22
CA GLY A 29 -5.96 1.79 10.10
C GLY A 29 -6.68 1.48 11.41
N LEU A 30 -6.21 0.47 12.15
CA LEU A 30 -6.70 0.14 13.49
C LEU A 30 -6.43 1.26 14.49
N LEU A 31 -5.20 1.81 14.52
CA LEU A 31 -4.87 2.94 15.41
C LEU A 31 -5.82 4.11 15.19
N ILE A 32 -6.02 4.53 13.93
CA ILE A 32 -6.92 5.66 13.59
C ILE A 32 -8.36 5.36 14.04
N SER A 33 -8.85 4.14 13.80
CA SER A 33 -10.20 3.73 14.19
C SER A 33 -10.40 3.76 15.71
N VAL A 34 -9.41 3.29 16.48
CA VAL A 34 -9.44 3.33 17.95
C VAL A 34 -9.42 4.77 18.46
N PHE A 35 -8.56 5.65 17.92
CA PHE A 35 -8.53 7.07 18.30
C PHE A 35 -9.83 7.78 17.96
N GLN A 36 -10.45 7.46 16.82
CA GLN A 36 -11.76 7.98 16.45
C GLN A 36 -12.85 7.53 17.44
N ALA A 37 -12.78 6.30 17.94
CA ALA A 37 -13.74 5.74 18.90
C ALA A 37 -13.56 6.27 20.33
N VAL A 38 -12.31 6.43 20.81
CA VAL A 38 -11.99 6.84 22.18
C VAL A 38 -12.35 8.30 22.46
N THR A 39 -12.25 9.19 21.47
CA THR A 39 -12.41 10.62 21.72
C THR A 39 -13.88 11.04 21.88
N GLN A 40 -14.86 10.20 21.51
CA GLN A 40 -16.32 10.41 21.68
C GLN A 40 -16.82 11.87 21.51
N ILE A 41 -16.32 12.60 20.51
CA ILE A 41 -16.85 13.95 20.20
C ILE A 41 -18.03 13.77 19.24
N SER A 42 -19.24 13.88 19.79
CA SER A 42 -20.52 13.84 19.07
C SER A 42 -20.79 15.09 18.21
N ASP A 43 -19.90 16.09 18.28
CA ASP A 43 -20.02 17.36 17.58
C ASP A 43 -19.16 17.37 16.32
N ALA A 44 -19.83 17.35 15.16
CA ALA A 44 -19.21 17.10 13.85
C ALA A 44 -18.12 18.13 13.47
N ALA A 45 -18.17 19.35 14.01
CA ALA A 45 -17.19 20.40 13.72
C ALA A 45 -15.87 20.22 14.50
N LEU A 46 -15.94 19.83 15.78
CA LEU A 46 -14.75 19.63 16.62
C LEU A 46 -14.06 18.29 16.35
N ALA A 47 -14.81 17.26 15.94
CA ALA A 47 -14.25 15.98 15.51
C ALA A 47 -13.46 16.08 14.18
N PHE A 48 -13.69 17.13 13.39
CA PHE A 48 -13.06 17.29 12.08
C PHE A 48 -11.57 17.63 12.19
N VAL A 49 -11.19 18.45 13.18
CA VAL A 49 -9.82 18.97 13.31
C VAL A 49 -8.81 17.87 13.71
N PRO A 50 -9.03 17.09 14.79
CA PRO A 50 -8.13 15.99 15.14
C PRO A 50 -8.06 14.95 14.03
N LYS A 51 -9.21 14.63 13.40
CA LYS A 51 -9.29 13.63 12.32
C LYS A 51 -8.43 14.02 11.11
N VAL A 52 -8.47 15.28 10.68
CA VAL A 52 -7.62 15.76 9.58
C VAL A 52 -6.15 15.67 9.93
N ILE A 53 -5.74 16.02 11.15
CA ILE A 53 -4.34 15.91 11.59
C ILE A 53 -3.87 14.46 11.54
N PHE A 54 -4.66 13.51 12.06
CA PHE A 54 -4.32 12.08 12.01
C PHE A 54 -4.24 11.55 10.58
N VAL A 55 -5.18 11.92 9.71
CA VAL A 55 -5.17 11.51 8.30
C VAL A 55 -3.97 12.13 7.56
N SER A 56 -3.62 13.38 7.83
CA SER A 56 -2.45 14.03 7.23
C SER A 56 -1.14 13.36 7.67
N VAL A 57 -0.98 13.07 8.96
CA VAL A 57 0.19 12.33 9.46
C VAL A 57 0.24 10.92 8.86
N PHE A 58 -0.91 10.26 8.74
CA PHE A 58 -0.99 8.95 8.11
C PHE A 58 -0.58 8.97 6.63
N ILE A 59 -1.03 9.97 5.87
CA ILE A 59 -0.63 10.16 4.48
C ILE A 59 0.89 10.36 4.40
N LEU A 60 1.47 11.21 5.24
CA LEU A 60 2.92 11.44 5.28
C LEU A 60 3.73 10.17 5.59
N ILE A 61 3.23 9.31 6.48
CA ILE A 61 3.88 8.02 6.80
C ILE A 61 3.69 7.00 5.68
N SER A 62 2.54 6.99 5.00
CA SER A 62 2.25 6.08 3.90
C SER A 62 2.92 6.48 2.57
N LEU A 63 3.33 7.74 2.41
CA LEU A 63 4.04 8.26 1.24
C LEU A 63 5.28 7.44 0.83
N PRO A 64 6.29 7.23 1.69
CA PRO A 64 7.49 6.46 1.33
C PRO A 64 7.14 5.03 0.94
N TRP A 65 6.19 4.43 1.66
CA TRP A 65 5.74 3.08 1.40
C TRP A 65 5.05 2.96 0.03
N ILE A 66 4.14 3.88 -0.32
CA ILE A 66 3.52 3.94 -1.66
C ILE A 66 4.59 4.15 -2.75
N GLY A 67 5.58 5.00 -2.49
CA GLY A 67 6.70 5.24 -3.39
C GLY A 67 7.49 3.97 -3.72
N ASP A 68 7.83 3.18 -2.71
CA ASP A 68 8.57 1.93 -2.87
C ASP A 68 7.76 0.91 -3.71
N ASN A 69 6.45 0.85 -3.51
CA ASN A 69 5.59 -0.08 -4.25
C ASN A 69 5.43 0.31 -5.72
N VAL A 70 5.25 1.61 -6.00
CA VAL A 70 5.17 2.12 -7.37
C VAL A 70 6.50 1.92 -8.11
N SER A 71 7.63 2.15 -7.44
CA SER A 71 8.95 1.91 -8.01
C SER A 71 9.15 0.43 -8.34
N THR A 72 8.84 -0.47 -7.39
CA THR A 72 8.96 -1.92 -7.58
C THR A 72 8.09 -2.41 -8.74
N TYR A 73 6.84 -1.97 -8.80
CA TYR A 73 5.93 -2.31 -9.90
C TYR A 73 6.42 -1.79 -11.26
N THR A 74 6.99 -0.58 -11.30
CA THR A 74 7.57 -0.01 -12.52
C THR A 74 8.74 -0.85 -13.03
N ILE A 75 9.60 -1.33 -12.12
CA ILE A 75 10.75 -2.19 -12.47
C ILE A 75 10.26 -3.55 -12.99
N GLU A 76 9.24 -4.14 -12.38
CA GLU A 76 8.65 -5.40 -12.85
C GLU A 76 8.05 -5.26 -14.26
N LEU A 77 7.30 -4.19 -14.52
CA LEU A 77 6.75 -3.91 -15.84
C LEU A 77 7.86 -3.72 -16.89
N TRP A 78 8.91 -2.98 -16.54
CA TRP A 78 10.05 -2.77 -17.43
C TRP A 78 10.74 -4.10 -17.77
N ASN A 79 10.93 -4.98 -16.78
CA ASN A 79 11.51 -6.30 -16.97
C ASN A 79 10.62 -7.20 -17.84
N MET A 80 9.29 -7.13 -17.69
CA MET A 80 8.37 -7.84 -18.57
C MET A 80 8.53 -7.38 -20.02
N ILE A 81 8.58 -6.05 -20.27
CA ILE A 81 8.75 -5.50 -21.62
C ILE A 81 10.08 -5.96 -22.23
N LEU A 82 11.18 -5.90 -21.49
CA LEU A 82 12.50 -6.35 -21.97
C LEU A 82 12.52 -7.86 -22.28
N MET A 83 11.84 -8.67 -21.47
CA MET A 83 11.73 -10.12 -21.71
C MET A 83 10.96 -10.43 -23.00
N PHE A 84 9.90 -9.67 -23.31
CA PHE A 84 9.16 -9.82 -24.57
C PHE A 84 9.97 -9.31 -25.78
N GLY A 85 10.73 -8.22 -25.61
CA GLY A 85 11.58 -7.66 -26.68
C GLY A 85 12.82 -8.50 -27.02
N ASN A 86 13.34 -9.29 -26.08
CA ASN A 86 14.49 -10.17 -26.29
C ASN A 86 14.12 -11.56 -26.86
N ASN A 87 12.83 -11.90 -26.95
CA ASN A 87 12.34 -13.19 -27.47
C ASN A 87 11.53 -13.03 -28.78
N GLY A 88 11.72 -11.91 -29.49
CA GLY A 88 11.19 -11.64 -30.84
C GLY A 88 12.31 -11.40 -31.84
#